data_AF-A0AA96CVD7-F1
#
_entry.id   AF-A0AA96CVD7-F1
#
_cell.length_a   1.000
_cell.length_b   1.000
_cell.length_c   1.000
_cell.angle_alpha   90.00
_cell.angle_beta   90.00
_cell.angle_gamma   90.00
#
_symmetry.space_group_name_H-M   'P 1'
#
loop_
_entity.id
_entity.type
_entity.pdbx_description
1 polymer ?
#
loop_
_entity_poly.entity_id
_entity_poly.type
_entity_poly.pdbx_seq_one_letter_code
_entity_poly.pdbx_strand_id
1 'polypeptide(L)'
;MKKVVFTSLIFASYLFGTSIEDIVQKSLQNNFDIKSLENSIEIANFQIKQAKNWENPMISFKANDIMLNKNYLNNQKEYGIELSQAIPIGKKLELEESIAKKDKLHISEYLNSVSRIT
;
A
#
# COMPACT_ATOMS: atom_id res chain seq x y z
N MET A 1 59.96 -9.89 -23.79
CA MET A 1 58.59 -10.38 -24.07
C MET A 1 57.79 -10.71 -22.81
N LYS A 2 58.28 -11.56 -21.88
CA LYS A 2 57.54 -11.93 -20.64
C LYS A 2 57.04 -10.75 -19.79
N LYS A 3 57.83 -9.68 -19.65
CA LYS A 3 57.45 -8.47 -18.89
C LYS A 3 56.26 -7.70 -19.50
N VAL A 4 56.16 -7.67 -20.84
CA VAL A 4 55.08 -6.97 -21.57
C VAL A 4 53.74 -7.69 -21.43
N VAL A 5 53.79 -9.02 -21.41
CA VAL A 5 52.60 -9.86 -21.16
C VAL A 5 52.07 -9.64 -19.74
N PHE A 6 52.98 -9.54 -18.76
CA PHE A 6 52.61 -9.31 -17.37
C PHE A 6 51.98 -7.92 -17.15
N THR A 7 52.53 -6.88 -17.77
CA THR A 7 51.94 -5.53 -17.71
C THR A 7 50.60 -5.47 -18.40
N SER A 8 50.44 -6.14 -19.54
CA SER A 8 49.15 -6.23 -20.26
C SER A 8 48.06 -6.89 -19.41
N LEU A 9 48.40 -7.97 -18.68
CA LEU A 9 47.46 -8.65 -17.79
C LEU A 9 46.95 -7.76 -16.65
N ILE A 10 47.83 -6.94 -16.07
CA ILE A 10 47.49 -6.01 -14.99
C ILE A 10 46.59 -4.88 -15.51
N PHE A 11 46.91 -4.31 -16.67
CA PHE A 11 46.06 -3.27 -17.28
C PHE A 11 44.67 -3.78 -17.66
N ALA A 12 44.57 -5.02 -18.14
CA ALA A 12 43.28 -5.63 -18.44
C ALA A 12 42.40 -5.80 -17.19
N SER A 13 42.98 -6.07 -16.02
CA SER A 13 42.20 -6.25 -14.78
C SER A 13 41.61 -4.94 -14.25
N TYR A 14 42.24 -3.79 -14.50
CA TYR A 14 41.68 -2.47 -14.15
C TYR A 14 40.47 -2.08 -15.01
N LEU A 15 40.38 -2.56 -16.25
CA LEU A 15 39.27 -2.23 -17.17
C LEU A 15 37.94 -2.93 -16.81
N PHE A 16 38.00 -4.03 -16.04
CA PHE A 16 36.81 -4.78 -15.62
C PHE A 16 36.45 -4.56 -14.14
N GLY A 17 37.11 -3.62 -13.46
CA GLY A 17 36.81 -3.26 -12.09
C GLY A 17 35.51 -2.47 -12.01
N THR A 18 34.53 -2.97 -11.25
CA THR A 18 33.36 -2.21 -10.81
C THR A 18 33.80 -1.13 -9.83
N SER A 19 33.30 0.11 -9.98
CA SER A 19 33.57 1.15 -9.00
C SER A 19 32.82 0.86 -7.69
N ILE A 20 33.28 1.44 -6.58
CA ILE A 20 32.55 1.36 -5.31
C ILE A 20 31.16 1.99 -5.46
N GLU A 21 31.06 3.09 -6.21
CA GLU A 21 29.80 3.76 -6.53
C GLU A 21 28.81 2.79 -7.21
N ASP A 22 29.29 2.01 -8.20
CA ASP A 22 28.45 1.02 -8.90
C ASP A 22 27.97 -0.08 -7.95
N ILE A 23 28.83 -0.53 -7.01
CA ILE A 23 28.48 -1.55 -6.02
C ILE A 23 27.41 -1.00 -5.06
N VAL A 24 27.59 0.23 -4.57
CA VAL A 24 26.64 0.90 -3.67
C VAL A 24 25.30 1.11 -4.38
N GLN A 25 25.30 1.69 -5.58
CA GLN A 25 24.09 1.91 -6.37
C GLN A 25 23.35 0.60 -6.64
N LYS A 26 24.07 -0.45 -7.04
CA LYS A 26 23.48 -1.76 -7.32
C LYS A 26 22.96 -2.45 -6.06
N SER A 27 23.61 -2.23 -4.91
CA SER A 27 23.15 -2.71 -3.61
C SER A 27 21.86 -1.99 -3.20
N LEU A 28 21.80 -0.66 -3.30
CA LEU A 28 20.60 0.12 -3.04
C LEU A 28 19.43 -0.29 -3.94
N GLN A 29 19.67 -0.41 -5.25
CA GLN A 29 18.65 -0.82 -6.22
C GLN A 29 18.13 -2.24 -6.03
N ASN A 30 18.92 -3.13 -5.43
CA ASN A 30 18.52 -4.53 -5.20
C ASN A 30 18.20 -4.84 -3.74
N ASN A 31 18.28 -3.85 -2.86
CA ASN A 31 17.98 -4.02 -1.44
C ASN A 31 16.48 -4.31 -1.27
N PHE A 32 16.17 -5.43 -0.61
CA PHE A 32 14.80 -5.88 -0.42
C PHE A 32 14.02 -4.99 0.55
N ASP A 33 14.68 -4.48 1.59
CA ASP A 33 14.05 -3.61 2.58
C ASP A 33 13.65 -2.27 1.96
N ILE A 34 14.53 -1.68 1.13
CA ILE A 34 14.24 -0.45 0.37
C ILE A 34 13.04 -0.67 -0.54
N LYS A 35 13.02 -1.75 -1.34
CA LYS A 35 11.88 -2.07 -2.21
C LYS A 35 10.59 -2.30 -1.42
N SER A 36 10.68 -2.94 -0.26
CA SER A 36 9.53 -3.15 0.62
C SER A 36 8.96 -1.82 1.13
N LEU A 37 9.82 -0.87 1.49
CA LEU A 37 9.43 0.48 1.89
C LEU A 37 8.83 1.28 0.74
N GLU A 38 9.38 1.20 -0.46
CA GLU A 38 8.82 1.83 -1.67
C GLU A 38 7.41 1.30 -1.96
N ASN A 39 7.22 -0.03 -1.92
CA ASN A 39 5.90 -0.64 -2.05
C ASN A 39 4.94 -0.21 -0.94
N SER A 40 5.45 -0.06 0.30
CA SER A 40 4.65 0.42 1.42
C SER A 40 4.17 1.86 1.20
N ILE A 41 5.01 2.73 0.61
CA ILE A 41 4.62 4.08 0.20
C ILE A 41 3.56 4.05 -0.89
N GLU A 42 3.68 3.14 -1.86
CA GLU A 42 2.68 2.96 -2.91
C GLU A 42 1.32 2.56 -2.31
N ILE A 43 1.31 1.56 -1.42
CA ILE A 43 0.11 1.13 -0.67
C ILE A 43 -0.47 2.31 0.13
N ALA A 44 0.36 3.08 0.82
CA ALA A 44 -0.08 4.24 1.59
C ALA A 44 -0.73 5.31 0.69
N ASN A 45 -0.24 5.52 -0.54
CA ASN A 45 -0.89 6.41 -1.50
C ASN A 45 -2.29 5.91 -1.90
N PHE A 46 -2.47 4.59 -2.07
CA PHE A 46 -3.79 4.01 -2.30
C PHE A 46 -4.71 4.17 -1.08
N GLN A 47 -4.18 4.01 0.13
CA GLN A 47 -4.94 4.22 1.37
C GLN A 47 -5.40 5.68 1.53
N ILE A 48 -4.55 6.66 1.23
CA ILE A 48 -4.92 8.09 1.24
C ILE A 48 -6.06 8.36 0.25
N LYS A 49 -6.00 7.78 -0.96
CA LYS A 49 -7.09 7.90 -1.94
C LYS A 49 -8.39 7.28 -1.43
N GLN A 50 -8.30 6.12 -0.76
CA GLN A 50 -9.47 5.44 -0.22
C GLN A 50 -10.07 6.15 1.00
N ALA A 51 -9.26 6.78 1.84
CA ALA A 51 -9.70 7.47 3.06
C ALA A 51 -10.68 8.63 2.80
N LYS A 52 -10.68 9.18 1.58
CA LYS A 52 -11.60 10.24 1.18
C LYS A 52 -12.90 9.71 0.54
N ASN A 53 -12.98 8.41 0.29
CA ASN A 53 -14.15 7.82 -0.35
C ASN A 53 -15.25 7.57 0.68
N TRP A 54 -16.49 7.65 0.23
CA TRP A 54 -17.61 7.14 1.01
C TRP A 54 -17.53 5.62 1.04
N GLU A 55 -18.00 5.02 2.12
CA GLU A 55 -18.23 3.58 2.16
C GLU A 55 -19.18 3.19 1.01
N ASN A 56 -18.95 2.05 0.39
CA ASN A 56 -19.81 1.61 -0.72
C ASN A 56 -21.23 1.35 -0.21
N PRO A 57 -22.27 1.75 -0.96
CA PRO A 57 -23.64 1.41 -0.59
C PRO A 57 -23.85 -0.10 -0.66
N MET A 58 -24.64 -0.63 0.26
CA MET A 58 -25.01 -2.04 0.28
C MET A 58 -26.45 -2.23 -0.17
N ILE A 59 -26.64 -3.15 -1.12
CA ILE A 59 -27.96 -3.61 -1.53
C ILE A 59 -28.21 -4.95 -0.86
N SER A 60 -29.35 -5.10 -0.19
CA SER A 60 -29.76 -6.34 0.46
C SER A 60 -31.15 -6.76 0.02
N PHE A 61 -31.34 -8.07 -0.09
CA PHE A 61 -32.63 -8.67 -0.38
C PHE A 61 -33.20 -9.23 0.93
N LYS A 62 -34.42 -8.84 1.24
CA LYS A 62 -35.14 -9.28 2.44
C LYS A 62 -36.25 -10.23 2.04
N ALA A 63 -36.31 -11.34 2.74
CA ALA A 63 -37.43 -12.27 2.73
C ALA A 63 -37.66 -12.68 4.18
N ASN A 64 -38.83 -12.35 4.71
CA ASN A 64 -39.16 -12.56 6.10
C ASN A 64 -40.56 -13.16 6.21
N ASP A 65 -40.74 -14.08 7.15
CA ASP A 65 -42.05 -14.65 7.51
C ASP A 65 -42.25 -14.41 9.01
N ILE A 66 -43.21 -13.56 9.33
CA ILE A 66 -43.54 -13.14 10.68
C ILE A 66 -44.71 -14.00 11.14
N MET A 67 -44.40 -15.04 11.93
CA MET A 67 -45.41 -15.84 12.63
C MET A 67 -46.01 -15.02 13.79
N LEU A 68 -47.28 -14.65 13.66
CA LEU A 68 -48.00 -13.92 14.70
C LEU A 68 -48.77 -14.91 15.58
N ASN A 69 -48.29 -15.17 16.79
CA ASN A 69 -48.97 -16.01 17.78
C ASN A 69 -50.10 -15.23 18.49
N LYS A 70 -51.12 -14.83 17.72
CA LYS A 70 -52.38 -14.31 18.25
C LYS A 70 -53.51 -14.87 17.41
N ASN A 71 -54.52 -15.43 18.07
CA ASN A 71 -55.67 -16.14 17.47
C ASN A 71 -56.47 -15.36 16.39
N TYR A 72 -56.17 -14.09 16.15
CA TYR A 72 -56.87 -13.20 15.20
C TYR A 72 -55.93 -12.48 14.21
N LEU A 73 -54.63 -12.79 14.22
CA LEU A 73 -53.66 -12.18 13.30
C LEU A 73 -53.11 -13.25 12.36
N ASN A 74 -53.19 -13.00 11.05
CA ASN A 74 -52.59 -13.87 10.05
C ASN A 74 -51.07 -13.66 10.00
N ASN A 75 -50.31 -14.73 9.73
CA ASN A 75 -48.88 -14.64 9.46
C ASN A 75 -48.62 -13.65 8.32
N GLN A 76 -47.57 -12.84 8.46
CA GLN A 76 -47.20 -11.84 7.48
C GLN A 76 -45.93 -12.27 6.76
N LYS A 77 -45.91 -12.13 5.44
CA LYS A 77 -44.70 -12.33 4.63
C LYS A 77 -44.26 -11.00 4.08
N GLU A 78 -42.98 -10.71 4.22
CA GLU A 78 -42.34 -9.50 3.72
C GLU A 78 -41.22 -9.89 2.75
N TYR A 79 -41.27 -9.31 1.55
CA TYR A 79 -40.20 -9.41 0.57
C TYR A 79 -39.82 -8.01 0.14
N GLY A 80 -38.53 -7.71 0.05
CA GLY A 80 -38.08 -6.37 -0.25
C GLY A 80 -36.64 -6.30 -0.70
N ILE A 81 -36.28 -5.13 -1.25
CA ILE A 81 -34.92 -4.74 -1.58
C ILE A 81 -34.62 -3.51 -0.75
N GLU A 82 -33.50 -3.50 -0.05
CA GLU A 82 -33.04 -2.36 0.74
C GLU A 82 -31.69 -1.87 0.22
N LEU A 83 -31.58 -0.55 0.09
CA LEU A 83 -30.32 0.15 -0.17
C LEU A 83 -29.91 0.86 1.12
N SER A 84 -28.70 0.56 1.62
CA SER A 84 -28.12 1.17 2.82
C SER A 84 -26.82 1.88 2.48
N GLN A 85 -26.64 3.10 3.00
CA GLN A 85 -25.45 3.92 2.77
C GLN A 85 -25.08 4.66 4.05
N ALA A 86 -23.85 4.51 4.51
CA ALA A 86 -23.30 5.34 5.56
C ALA A 86 -22.93 6.72 4.99
N ILE A 87 -23.57 7.78 5.49
CA ILE A 87 -23.28 9.16 5.06
C ILE A 87 -22.26 9.76 6.03
N PRO A 88 -21.03 10.07 5.58
CA PRO A 88 -20.05 10.73 6.43
C PRO A 88 -20.52 12.15 6.75
N ILE A 89 -20.51 12.50 8.03
CA ILE A 89 -20.88 13.83 8.53
C ILE A 89 -19.68 14.56 9.13
N GLY A 90 -19.71 15.89 9.05
CA GLY A 90 -18.62 16.73 9.57
C GLY A 90 -17.33 16.55 8.78
N LYS A 91 -16.19 16.42 9.48
CA LYS A 91 -14.84 16.33 8.89
C LYS A 91 -14.23 14.92 8.94
N LYS A 92 -15.06 13.88 8.99
CA LYS A 92 -14.59 12.49 9.20
C LYS A 92 -13.60 12.07 8.10
N LEU A 93 -13.95 12.29 6.84
CA LEU A 93 -13.13 11.89 5.70
C LEU A 93 -11.81 12.68 5.63
N GLU A 94 -11.84 13.98 5.92
CA GLU A 94 -10.61 14.78 5.98
C GLU A 94 -9.69 14.35 7.12
N LEU A 95 -10.26 13.93 8.26
CA LEU A 95 -9.50 13.38 9.37
C LEU A 95 -8.83 12.05 8.99
N GLU A 96 -9.58 11.11 8.39
CA GLU A 96 -9.04 9.84 7.90
C GLU A 96 -7.95 10.06 6.84
N GLU A 97 -8.15 10.98 5.91
CA GLU A 97 -7.14 11.38 4.92
C GLU A 97 -5.88 11.95 5.60
N SER A 98 -6.04 12.77 6.64
CA SER A 98 -4.92 13.38 7.36
C SER A 98 -4.09 12.35 8.13
N ILE A 99 -4.74 11.33 8.71
CA ILE A 99 -4.09 10.22 9.41
C ILE A 99 -3.28 9.40 8.39
N ALA A 100 -3.91 9.00 7.26
CA ALA A 100 -3.23 8.25 6.22
C ALA A 100 -2.03 9.00 5.62
N LYS A 101 -2.12 10.33 5.47
CA LYS A 101 -0.99 11.17 5.03
C LYS A 101 0.14 11.18 6.05
N LYS A 102 -0.18 11.23 7.35
CA LYS A 102 0.82 11.18 8.43
C LYS A 102 1.55 9.83 8.46
N ASP A 103 0.82 8.73 8.28
CA ASP A 103 1.41 7.39 8.23
C ASP A 103 2.38 7.24 7.05
N LYS A 104 1.99 7.71 5.85
CA LYS A 104 2.89 7.78 4.70
C LYS A 104 4.15 8.59 5.01
N LEU A 105 4.01 9.74 5.68
CA LEU A 105 5.14 10.60 6.01
C LEU A 105 6.18 9.85 6.84
N HIS A 106 5.75 9.15 7.90
CA HIS A 106 6.65 8.35 8.74
C HIS A 106 7.40 7.28 7.93
N ILE A 107 6.71 6.57 7.02
CA ILE A 107 7.34 5.56 6.16
C ILE A 107 8.40 6.23 5.25
N SER A 108 8.09 7.40 4.69
CA SER A 108 9.01 8.14 3.81
C SER A 108 10.25 8.67 4.54
N GLU A 109 10.08 9.11 5.78
CA GLU A 109 11.19 9.53 6.65
C GLU A 109 12.11 8.35 6.95
N TYR A 110 11.53 7.18 7.26
CA TYR A 110 12.30 5.97 7.49
C TYR A 110 13.06 5.51 6.23
N LEU A 111 12.42 5.50 5.06
CA LEU A 111 13.09 5.20 3.78
C LEU A 111 14.28 6.13 3.52
N ASN A 112 14.10 7.44 3.75
CA ASN A 112 15.17 8.42 3.61
C ASN A 112 16.33 8.20 4.60
N SER A 113 16.06 7.64 5.78
CA SER A 113 17.11 7.31 6.74
C SER A 113 17.92 6.09 6.29
N VAL A 114 17.26 5.05 5.76
CA VAL A 114 17.89 3.81 5.31
C VAL A 114 18.72 4.03 4.05
N SER A 115 18.21 4.82 3.10
CA SER A 115 18.90 5.13 1.85
C SER A 115 20.13 6.02 2.00
N ARG A 116 20.31 6.67 3.17
CA ARG A 116 21.48 7.49 3.49
C ARG A 116 22.59 6.75 4.24
N ILE A 117 22.28 5.58 4.80
CA ILE A 117 23.24 4.78 5.61
C ILE A 117 23.94 3.72 4.76
N THR A 118 23.38 3.37 3.60
CA THR A 118 23.93 2.38 2.65
C THR A 118 24.60 3.09 1.49
#